data_AF-A0A7Y4S9F2-F1
#
_entry.id   AF-A0A7Y4S9F2-F1
#
_cell.length_a   1.000
_cell.length_b   1.000
_cell.length_c   1.000
_cell.angle_alpha   90.00
_cell.angle_beta   90.00
_cell.angle_gamma   90.00
#
_symmetry.space_group_name_H-M   'P 1'
#
loop_
_entity.id
_entity.type
_entity.pdbx_description
1 polymer ?
#
loop_
_entity_poly.entity_id
_entity_poly.type
_entity_poly.pdbx_seq_one_letter_code
_entity_poly.pdbx_strand_id
1 'polypeptide(L)' 'DVLAALAEQLKFPLTRIGHIRAELGCVVRDAHGQEMKMEKAGYDHFA' A
#
# COMPACT_ATOMS: atom_id res chain seq x y z
N ASP A 1 -5.36 -2.14 19.26
CA ASP A 1 -5.27 -2.10 17.78
C ASP A 1 -4.78 -3.46 17.31
N VAL A 2 -5.54 -4.16 16.46
CA VAL A 2 -5.21 -5.52 15.98
C VAL A 2 -3.84 -5.54 15.26
N LEU A 3 -3.50 -4.46 14.56
CA LEU A 3 -2.23 -4.36 13.85
C LEU A 3 -1.03 -4.28 14.81
N ALA A 4 -1.19 -3.56 15.92
CA ALA A 4 -0.13 -3.42 16.92
C ALA A 4 0.17 -4.75 17.63
N ALA A 5 -0.88 -5.52 17.98
CA ALA A 5 -0.72 -6.84 18.58
C ALA A 5 0.00 -7.81 17.64
N LEU A 6 -0.32 -7.76 16.34
CA LEU A 6 0.35 -8.60 15.34
C LEU A 6 1.82 -8.19 15.15
N ALA A 7 2.12 -6.89 15.13
CA ALA A 7 3.49 -6.38 15.03
C ALA A 7 4.36 -6.86 16.19
N GLU A 8 3.81 -6.85 17.41
CA GLU A 8 4.48 -7.34 18.60
C GLU A 8 4.77 -8.85 18.52
N GLN A 9 3.78 -9.66 18.13
CA GLN A 9 3.93 -11.11 17.98
C GLN A 9 4.98 -11.48 16.93
N LEU A 10 5.00 -10.77 15.80
CA LEU A 10 5.97 -10.99 14.72
C LEU A 10 7.35 -10.42 15.02
N LYS A 11 7.49 -9.61 16.08
CA LYS A 11 8.71 -8.83 16.39
C LYS A 11 9.16 -8.00 15.19
N PHE A 12 8.20 -7.44 14.46
CA PHE A 12 8.46 -6.70 13.21
C PHE A 12 7.51 -5.50 13.09
N PRO A 13 7.99 -4.33 12.63
CA PRO A 13 7.14 -3.16 12.46
C PRO A 13 6.11 -3.38 11.36
N LEU A 14 4.85 -3.07 11.65
CA LEU A 14 3.75 -3.11 10.69
C LEU A 14 3.13 -1.72 10.52
N THR A 15 2.89 -1.34 9.27
CA THR A 15 2.28 -0.05 8.91
C THR A 15 1.04 -0.29 8.06
N ARG A 16 -0.07 0.36 8.43
CA ARG A 16 -1.28 0.37 7.60
C ARG A 16 -1.05 1.28 6.40
N ILE A 17 -1.04 0.71 5.19
CA ILE A 17 -0.76 1.46 3.95
C ILE A 17 -2.00 1.77 3.11
N GLY A 18 -3.18 1.29 3.52
CA GLY A 18 -4.43 1.53 2.79
C GLY A 18 -5.54 0.57 3.19
N HIS A 19 -6.54 0.48 2.32
CA HIS A 19 -7.70 -0.40 2.44
C HIS A 19 -8.18 -0.83 1.05
N ILE A 20 -8.85 -1.96 0.98
CA ILE A 20 -9.43 -2.48 -0.28
C ILE A 20 -10.81 -1.85 -0.49
N ARG A 21 -11.14 -1.58 -1.76
CA ARG A 21 -12.48 -1.18 -2.21
C ARG A 21 -12.91 -2.04 -3.40
N ALA A 22 -14.16 -1.90 -3.82
CA ALA A 22 -14.75 -2.74 -4.86
C ALA A 22 -14.32 -2.33 -6.29
N GLU A 23 -13.82 -1.11 -6.47
CA GLU A 23 -13.38 -0.59 -7.76
C GLU A 23 -12.13 -1.28 -8.29
N LEU A 24 -12.00 -1.32 -9.61
CA LEU A 24 -10.83 -1.89 -10.28
C LEU A 24 -9.61 -0.95 -10.20
N GLY A 25 -8.44 -1.54 -9.99
CA GLY A 25 -7.15 -0.84 -9.98
C GLY A 25 -6.65 -0.48 -8.59
N CYS A 26 -5.62 0.36 -8.55
CA CYS A 26 -5.00 0.84 -7.31
C CYS A 26 -4.82 2.36 -7.41
N VAL A 27 -5.33 3.09 -6.42
CA VAL A 27 -5.16 4.53 -6.32
C VAL A 27 -4.10 4.81 -5.26
N VAL A 28 -2.97 5.36 -5.68
CA VAL A 28 -1.90 5.82 -4.78
C VAL A 28 -2.16 7.27 -4.43
N ARG A 29 -2.05 7.63 -3.15
CA ARG A 29 -2.17 9.01 -2.69
C ARG A 29 -0.89 9.46 -2.02
N ASP A 30 -0.54 10.73 -2.21
CA ASP A 30 0.60 11.35 -1.54
C ASP A 30 0.30 11.63 -0.06
N ALA A 31 1.28 12.21 0.65
CA ALA A 31 1.15 12.57 2.06
C ALA A 31 0.06 13.63 2.35
N HIS A 32 -0.40 14.35 1.32
CA HIS A 32 -1.49 15.33 1.39
C HIS A 32 -2.84 14.73 0.95
N GLY A 33 -2.87 13.44 0.61
CA GLY A 33 -4.06 12.73 0.16
C GLY A 33 -4.41 12.97 -1.31
N GLN A 34 -3.57 13.66 -2.07
CA GLN A 34 -3.76 13.88 -3.50
C GLN A 34 -3.42 12.62 -4.29
N GLU A 35 -4.20 12.33 -5.32
CA GLU A 35 -3.95 11.17 -6.18
C GLU A 35 -2.65 11.36 -6.96
N MET A 36 -1.79 10.34 -6.89
CA MET A 36 -0.51 10.31 -7.58
C MET A 36 -0.68 9.67 -8.96
N LYS A 37 -0.25 10.37 -10.00
CA LYS A 37 -0.12 9.78 -11.33
C LYS A 37 1.10 8.86 -11.35
N MET A 38 0.86 7.56 -11.54
CA MET A 38 1.92 6.58 -11.66
C MET A 38 2.48 6.59 -13.09
N GLU A 39 3.75 6.96 -13.24
CA GLU A 39 4.39 7.12 -14.56
C GLU A 39 5.16 5.88 -15.02
N LYS A 40 5.56 4.99 -14.10
CA LYS A 40 6.34 3.80 -14.39
C LYS A 40 5.52 2.55 -14.12
N ALA A 41 5.48 1.66 -15.10
CA ALA A 41 5.05 0.29 -14.89
C ALA A 41 6.09 -0.48 -14.05
N GLY A 42 5.66 -1.58 -13.45
CA GLY A 42 6.57 -2.50 -12.76
C GLY A 42 7.63 -3.06 -13.70
N TYR A 43 8.61 -3.75 -13.12
CA TYR A 43 9.61 -4.46 -13.90
C TYR A 43 8.97 -5.60 -14.69
N ASP A 44 9.32 -5.70 -15.98
CA ASP A 44 8.95 -6.80 -16.85
C ASP A 44 10.22 -7.45 -17.39
N HIS A 45 10.36 -8.75 -17.17
CA HIS A 45 11.54 -9.52 -17.59
C HIS A 45 11.63 -9.70 -19.11
N PHE A 46 10.51 -9.55 -19.84
CA PHE A 46 10.42 -9.93 -21.26
C PHE A 46 9.76 -8.88 -22.15
N ALA A 47 9.29 -7.75 -21.59
CA ALA A 47 8.77 -6.63 -22.38
C ALA A 47 9.84 -5.88 -23.18
#